data_AF-A0A6L8CY15-F1
#
_entry.id   AF-A0A6L8CY15-F1
#
_cell.length_a   1.000
_cell.length_b   1.000
_cell.length_c   1.000
_cell.angle_alpha   90.00
_cell.angle_beta   90.00
_cell.angle_gamma   90.00
#
_symmetry.space_group_name_H-M   'P 1'
#
loop_
_entity.id
_entity.type
_entity.pdbx_description
1 polymer ?
#
loop_
_entity_poly.entity_id
_entity_poly.type
_entity_poly.pdbx_seq_one_letter_code
_entity_poly.pdbx_strand_id
1 'polypeptide(L)'
;METALTILKQHGPVAFMLLLTWQLLSGEIQGLDERIRGLDGNIQGLDGSIQELRIEMTEEFKAVRAEMTESNRLIRSDISALGERMARVETRLASVERVVYAELDPNDR
;
A
#
# COMPACT_ATOMS: atom_id res chain seq x y z
N MET A 1 -16.55 -33.64 43.38
CA MET A 1 -17.70 -34.54 43.64
C MET A 1 -18.05 -34.60 45.12
N GLU A 2 -17.05 -34.77 46.01
CA GLU A 2 -17.26 -34.72 47.47
C GLU A 2 -17.86 -33.41 47.96
N THR A 3 -17.36 -32.25 47.52
CA THR A 3 -17.88 -30.93 47.91
C THR A 3 -19.35 -30.74 47.54
N ALA A 4 -19.74 -31.24 46.36
CA ALA A 4 -21.12 -31.13 45.86
C ALA A 4 -22.06 -32.06 46.63
N LEU A 5 -21.61 -33.29 46.94
CA LEU A 5 -22.35 -34.25 47.79
C LEU A 5 -22.53 -33.73 49.22
N THR A 6 -21.53 -33.05 49.78
CA THR A 6 -21.60 -32.42 51.10
C THR A 6 -22.64 -31.31 51.13
N ILE A 7 -22.66 -30.44 50.11
CA ILE A 7 -23.64 -29.36 49.99
C ILE A 7 -25.07 -29.92 49.83
N LEU A 8 -25.26 -30.99 49.06
CA LEU A 8 -26.57 -31.64 48.94
C LEU A 8 -27.06 -32.18 50.28
N LYS A 9 -26.18 -32.82 51.07
CA LYS A 9 -26.52 -33.41 52.37
C LYS A 9 -26.78 -32.36 53.46
N GLN A 10 -26.04 -31.25 53.47
CA GLN A 10 -26.10 -30.24 54.55
C GLN A 10 -27.05 -29.07 54.26
N HIS A 11 -27.24 -28.71 52.98
CA HIS A 11 -27.95 -27.49 52.58
C HIS A 11 -29.12 -27.74 51.61
N GLY A 12 -29.33 -28.99 51.21
CA GLY A 12 -30.47 -29.40 50.39
C GLY A 12 -30.33 -29.13 48.89
N PRO A 13 -31.36 -29.49 48.11
CA PRO A 13 -31.29 -29.53 46.64
C PRO A 13 -31.18 -28.16 45.99
N VAL A 14 -31.77 -27.11 46.57
CA VAL A 14 -31.69 -25.75 46.00
C VAL A 14 -30.26 -25.21 46.06
N ALA A 15 -29.57 -25.38 47.19
CA ALA A 15 -28.16 -24.98 47.33
C ALA A 15 -27.25 -25.78 46.39
N PHE A 16 -27.53 -27.07 46.22
CA PHE A 16 -26.82 -27.91 45.25
C PHE A 16 -27.02 -27.45 43.80
N MET A 17 -28.26 -27.12 43.41
CA MET A 17 -28.57 -26.61 42.07
C MET A 17 -27.88 -25.27 41.80
N LEU A 18 -27.89 -24.36 42.77
CA LEU A 18 -27.20 -23.07 42.65
C LEU A 18 -25.68 -23.22 42.49
N LEU A 19 -25.07 -24.19 43.17
CA LEU A 19 -23.65 -24.50 42.98
C LEU A 19 -23.35 -24.97 41.56
N LEU A 20 -24.18 -25.86 41.01
CA LEU A 20 -23.98 -26.38 39.66
C LEU A 20 -24.19 -25.30 38.60
N THR A 21 -25.22 -24.46 38.74
CA THR A 21 -25.44 -23.36 37.80
C THR A 21 -24.32 -22.33 37.86
N TRP A 22 -23.81 -22.04 39.06
CA TRP A 22 -22.64 -21.17 39.24
C TRP A 22 -21.40 -21.74 38.54
N GLN A 23 -21.12 -23.04 38.70
CA GLN A 23 -19.99 -23.71 38.05
C GLN A 23 -20.12 -23.67 36.53
N LEU A 24 -21.31 -23.91 36.00
CA LEU A 24 -21.58 -23.84 34.55
C LEU A 24 -21.32 -22.43 34.01
N LEU A 25 -21.92 -21.41 34.62
CA LEU A 25 -21.75 -20.00 34.23
C LEU A 25 -20.29 -19.57 34.32
N SER A 26 -19.57 -20.01 35.35
CA SER A 26 -18.14 -19.70 35.50
C SER A 26 -17.31 -20.27 34.34
N GLY A 27 -17.62 -21.48 33.88
CA GLY A 27 -16.96 -22.09 32.72
C GLY A 27 -17.29 -21.37 31.41
N GLU A 28 -18.55 -20.97 31.21
CA GLU A 28 -18.95 -20.18 30.04
C GLU A 28 -18.24 -18.82 29.98
N ILE A 29 -18.15 -18.13 31.13
CA ILE A 29 -17.43 -16.84 31.24
C ILE A 29 -15.94 -17.03 30.92
N GLN A 30 -15.30 -18.08 31.44
CA GLN A 30 -13.90 -18.38 31.13
C GLN A 30 -13.69 -18.64 29.63
N GLY A 31 -14.60 -19.39 28.98
CA GLY A 31 -14.53 -19.62 27.54
C GLY A 31 -14.74 -18.36 26.70
N LEU A 32 -15.60 -17.43 27.15
CA LEU A 32 -15.76 -16.13 26.50
C LEU A 32 -14.51 -15.26 26.66
N ASP A 33 -13.90 -15.24 27.85
CA ASP A 33 -12.65 -14.53 28.12
C ASP A 33 -11.52 -14.98 27.19
N GLU A 34 -11.36 -16.29 27.01
CA GLU A 34 -10.36 -16.86 26.10
C GLU A 34 -10.61 -16.45 24.64
N ARG A 35 -11.87 -16.46 24.21
CA ARG A 35 -12.25 -16.01 22.86
C ARG A 35 -11.98 -14.51 22.66
N ILE A 36 -12.27 -13.68 23.66
CA ILE A 36 -11.98 -12.24 23.62
C ILE A 36 -10.47 -12.00 23.50
N ARG A 37 -9.64 -12.68 24.30
CA ARG A 37 -8.17 -12.59 24.19
C ARG A 37 -7.67 -13.03 22.80
N GLY A 38 -8.26 -14.08 22.23
CA GLY A 38 -7.94 -14.52 20.88
C GLY A 38 -8.29 -13.48 19.82
N LEU A 39 -9.46 -12.83 19.95
CA LEU A 39 -9.85 -11.73 19.06
C LEU A 39 -8.95 -10.52 19.20
N ASP A 40 -8.56 -10.14 20.42
CA ASP A 40 -7.62 -9.04 20.67
C ASP A 40 -6.27 -9.31 19.99
N GLY A 41 -5.76 -10.54 20.10
CA GLY A 41 -4.53 -10.94 19.40
C GLY A 41 -4.65 -10.84 17.87
N ASN A 42 -5.79 -11.27 17.31
CA ASN A 42 -6.04 -11.14 15.88
C ASN A 42 -6.14 -9.68 15.44
N ILE A 43 -6.78 -8.81 16.23
CA ILE A 43 -6.89 -7.37 15.95
C ILE A 43 -5.51 -6.72 15.97
N GLN A 44 -4.66 -7.05 16.95
CA GLN A 44 -3.29 -6.54 17.02
C GLN A 44 -2.45 -7.00 15.81
N GLY A 45 -2.60 -8.27 15.40
CA GLY A 45 -1.95 -8.78 14.20
C GLY A 45 -2.40 -8.04 12.93
N LEU A 46 -3.70 -7.81 12.77
CA LEU A 46 -4.25 -7.05 11.64
C LEU A 46 -3.78 -5.60 11.64
N ASP A 47 -3.72 -4.94 12.81
CA ASP A 47 -3.20 -3.58 12.92
C ASP A 47 -1.73 -3.52 12.46
N GLY A 48 -0.90 -4.48 12.89
CA GLY A 48 0.48 -4.63 12.42
C GLY A 48 0.58 -4.75 10.89
N SER A 49 -0.18 -5.66 10.29
CA SER A 49 -0.20 -5.85 8.83
C SER A 49 -0.67 -4.60 8.08
N ILE A 50 -1.65 -3.86 8.62
CA ILE A 50 -2.13 -2.61 8.02
C ILE A 50 -1.04 -1.52 8.07
N GLN A 51 -0.28 -1.44 9.16
CA GLN A 51 0.83 -0.48 9.25
C GLN A 51 1.95 -0.81 8.25
N GLU A 52 2.33 -2.08 8.13
CA GLU A 52 3.33 -2.52 7.15
C GLU A 52 2.88 -2.19 5.72
N LEU A 53 1.65 -2.53 5.36
CA LEU A 53 1.09 -2.18 4.04
C LEU A 53 1.06 -0.67 3.79
N ARG A 54 0.73 0.16 4.80
CA ARG A 54 0.79 1.63 4.64
C ARG A 54 2.21 2.12 4.38
N ILE A 55 3.21 1.55 5.05
CA ILE A 55 4.61 1.91 4.84
C ILE A 55 5.04 1.53 3.42
N GLU A 56 4.81 0.28 3.02
CA GLU A 56 5.14 -0.22 1.69
C GLU A 56 4.49 0.64 0.60
N MET A 57 3.18 0.87 0.68
CA MET A 57 2.48 1.71 -0.29
C MET A 57 3.07 3.13 -0.35
N THR A 58 3.40 3.72 0.80
CA THR A 58 3.96 5.07 0.84
C THR A 58 5.32 5.14 0.16
N GLU A 59 6.18 4.17 0.40
CA GLU A 59 7.52 4.13 -0.21
C GLU A 59 7.46 3.83 -1.71
N GLU A 60 6.61 2.89 -2.13
CA GLU A 60 6.39 2.59 -3.54
C GLU A 60 5.83 3.82 -4.30
N PHE A 61 4.85 4.54 -3.73
CA PHE A 61 4.35 5.77 -4.34
C PHE A 61 5.41 6.87 -4.43
N LYS A 62 6.32 6.98 -3.46
CA LYS A 62 7.46 7.91 -3.52
C LYS A 62 8.42 7.52 -4.62
N ALA A 63 8.76 6.23 -4.73
CA ALA A 63 9.66 5.71 -5.75
C ALA A 63 9.11 5.99 -7.16
N VAL A 64 7.85 5.61 -7.42
CA VAL A 64 7.19 5.87 -8.71
C VAL A 64 7.15 7.37 -9.03
N ARG A 65 6.87 8.23 -8.03
CA ARG A 65 6.87 9.68 -8.23
C ARG A 65 8.26 10.22 -8.58
N ALA A 66 9.31 9.71 -7.93
CA ALA A 66 10.69 10.09 -8.23
C ALA A 66 11.08 9.67 -9.64
N GLU A 67 10.79 8.43 -10.03
CA GLU A 67 11.04 7.90 -11.37
C GLU A 67 10.31 8.70 -12.45
N MET A 68 9.03 9.00 -12.24
CA MET A 68 8.25 9.80 -13.19
C MET A 68 8.76 11.24 -13.30
N THR A 69 9.23 11.82 -12.20
CA THR A 69 9.85 13.15 -12.21
C THR A 69 11.15 13.15 -13.01
N GLU A 70 11.98 12.13 -12.82
CA GLU A 70 13.25 11.99 -13.53
C GLU A 70 13.04 11.69 -15.02
N SER A 71 12.11 10.79 -15.35
CA SER A 71 11.73 10.51 -16.73
C SER A 71 11.24 11.77 -17.46
N ASN A 72 10.38 12.56 -16.82
CA ASN A 72 9.93 13.85 -17.38
C ASN A 72 11.08 14.85 -17.58
N ARG A 73 12.05 14.87 -16.66
CA ARG A 73 13.25 15.71 -16.78
C ARG A 73 14.09 15.31 -17.99
N LEU A 74 14.32 14.01 -18.17
CA LEU A 74 15.06 13.46 -19.32
C LEU A 74 14.33 13.73 -20.63
N ILE A 75 13.03 13.45 -20.71
CA ILE A 75 12.21 13.73 -21.91
C ILE A 75 12.29 15.21 -22.28
N ARG A 76 12.19 16.12 -21.31
CA ARG A 76 12.31 17.56 -21.57
C ARG A 76 13.69 17.92 -22.13
N SER A 77 14.75 17.33 -21.57
CA SER A 77 16.12 17.52 -22.06
C SER A 77 16.27 17.05 -23.51
N ASP A 78 15.75 15.86 -23.83
CA ASP A 78 15.80 15.28 -25.17
C ASP A 78 15.02 16.11 -26.19
N ILE A 79 13.83 16.59 -25.82
CA ILE A 79 13.02 17.49 -26.65
C ILE A 79 13.78 18.79 -26.95
N SER A 80 14.43 19.40 -25.95
CA SER A 80 15.25 20.59 -26.15
C SER A 80 16.42 20.32 -27.09
N ALA A 81 17.15 19.22 -26.89
CA ALA A 81 18.27 18.84 -27.74
C ALA A 81 17.84 18.56 -29.19
N LEU A 82 16.69 17.91 -29.38
CA LEU A 82 16.10 17.70 -30.71
C LEU A 82 15.68 19.02 -31.36
N GLY A 83 15.08 19.94 -30.60
CA GLY A 83 14.73 21.28 -31.08
C GLY A 83 15.95 22.04 -31.61
N GLU A 84 17.06 22.02 -30.89
CA GLU A 84 18.31 22.63 -31.37
C GLU A 84 18.85 21.95 -32.64
N ARG A 85 18.78 20.61 -32.70
CA ARG A 85 19.22 19.86 -33.89
C ARG A 85 18.36 20.22 -35.11
N MET A 86 17.05 20.34 -34.93
CA MET A 86 16.13 20.74 -35.99
C MET A 86 16.43 22.16 -36.48
N ALA A 87 16.61 23.13 -35.59
CA ALA A 87 16.97 24.50 -35.96
C ALA A 87 18.27 24.56 -36.79
N ARG A 88 19.26 23.72 -36.43
CA ARG A 88 20.50 23.57 -37.21
C ARG A 88 20.25 22.95 -38.60
N VAL A 89 19.37 21.97 -38.70
CA VAL A 89 18.99 21.35 -40.00
C VAL A 89 18.27 22.38 -40.88
N GLU A 90 17.31 23.13 -40.34
CA GLU A 90 16.59 24.19 -41.06
C GLU A 90 17.56 25.25 -41.61
N THR A 91 18.52 25.69 -40.78
CA THR A 91 19.55 26.65 -41.20
C THR A 91 20.41 26.11 -42.34
N ARG A 92 20.81 24.84 -42.27
CA ARG A 92 21.60 24.18 -43.32
C ARG A 92 20.79 24.01 -44.60
N LEU A 93 19.51 23.64 -44.50
CA LEU A 93 18.63 23.49 -45.66
C LEU A 93 18.46 24.83 -46.38
N ALA A 94 18.18 25.91 -45.67
CA ALA A 94 18.09 27.26 -46.23
C ALA A 94 19.41 27.72 -46.89
N SER A 95 20.56 27.26 -46.40
CA SER A 95 21.84 27.51 -47.05
C SER A 95 22.00 26.72 -48.35
N VAL A 96 21.60 25.45 -48.37
CA VAL A 96 21.65 24.60 -49.56
C VAL A 96 20.71 25.13 -50.63
N GLU A 97 19.48 25.49 -50.27
CA GLU A 97 18.51 26.09 -51.19
C GLU A 97 19.10 27.33 -51.87
N ARG A 98 19.73 28.24 -51.11
CA ARG A 98 20.39 29.43 -51.68
C ARG A 98 21.49 29.09 -52.70
N VAL A 99 22.36 28.12 -52.38
CA VAL A 99 23.44 27.71 -53.29
C VAL A 99 22.87 27.10 -54.57
N VAL A 100 21.88 26.21 -54.43
CA VAL A 100 21.22 25.56 -55.58
C VAL A 100 20.53 26.58 -56.48
N TYR A 101 19.82 27.57 -55.90
CA TYR A 101 19.21 28.64 -56.70
C TYR A 101 20.24 29.48 -57.46
N ALA A 102 21.40 29.78 -56.86
CA ALA A 102 22.46 30.52 -57.52
C ALA A 102 23.11 29.73 -58.67
N GLU A 103 23.39 28.45 -58.48
CA GLU A 103 23.99 27.59 -59.52
C GLU A 103 23.06 27.30 -60.71
N LEU A 104 21.74 27.37 -60.48
CA LEU A 104 20.72 27.15 -61.49
C LEU A 104 20.24 28.43 -62.16
N ASP A 105 20.69 29.63 -61.73
CA ASP A 105 20.30 30.89 -62.37
C ASP A 105 20.90 30.97 -63.79
N PRO A 106 20.08 30.88 -64.85
CA PRO A 106 20.58 30.90 -66.22
C PRO A 106 21.10 32.28 -66.64
N ASN A 107 20.94 33.33 -65.83
CA ASN A 107 21.47 34.67 -66.11
C ASN A 107 22.89 34.90 -65.55
N ASP A 108 23.48 33.95 -64.83
CA ASP A 108 24.82 34.08 -64.21
C ASP A 108 25.94 33.36 -65.01
N ARG A 109 25.72 33.06 -66.30
CA ARG A 109 26.71 32.51 -67.24
C ARG A 109 27.00 33.44 -68.41
#